data_AF-S3X8H8-F1
#
_entry.id   AF-S3X8H8-F1
#
_cell.length_a   1.000
_cell.length_b   1.000
_cell.length_c   1.000
_cell.angle_alpha   90.00
_cell.angle_beta   90.00
_cell.angle_gamma   90.00
#
_symmetry.space_group_name_H-M   'P 1'
#
loop_
_entity.id
_entity.type
_entity.pdbx_description
1 polymer ?
#
loop_
_entity_poly.entity_id
_entity_poly.type
_entity_poly.pdbx_seq_one_letter_code
_entity_poly.pdbx_strand_id
1 'polypeptide(L)'
;MAGDQQQDRAQLLKATNELGEAENAIKGVQNTFTSEMEALAGQWVGNASSAFAGAVGAFNERFNKTLQELNQITEQLKLSTQDYTTNEEEQTQSVSSISGLING
;
A
#
# COMPACT_ATOMS: atom_id res chain seq x y z
N MET A 1 16.41 -20.84 -11.43
CA MET A 1 16.78 -19.53 -10.87
C MET A 1 16.05 -18.40 -11.60
N ALA A 2 16.10 -18.26 -12.93
CA ALA A 2 15.30 -17.25 -13.66
C ALA A 2 13.76 -17.42 -13.53
N GLY A 3 13.25 -18.65 -13.51
CA GLY A 3 11.80 -18.91 -13.32
C GLY A 3 11.27 -18.59 -11.91
N ASP A 4 12.15 -18.60 -10.91
CA ASP A 4 11.81 -18.28 -9.51
C ASP A 4 11.64 -16.75 -9.36
N GLN A 5 12.54 -15.98 -9.97
CA GLN A 5 12.50 -14.52 -9.97
C GLN A 5 11.31 -13.93 -10.76
N GLN A 6 10.93 -14.55 -11.89
CA GLN A 6 9.72 -14.15 -12.62
C GLN A 6 8.44 -14.40 -11.80
N GLN A 7 8.40 -15.51 -11.05
CA GLN A 7 7.28 -15.82 -10.17
C GLN A 7 7.19 -14.81 -9.01
N ASP A 8 8.32 -14.47 -8.40
CA ASP A 8 8.38 -13.49 -7.31
C ASP A 8 7.92 -12.10 -7.75
N ARG A 9 8.33 -11.62 -8.92
CA ARG A 9 7.83 -10.33 -9.45
C ARG A 9 6.33 -10.35 -9.73
N ALA A 10 5.80 -11.44 -10.27
CA ALA A 10 4.36 -11.58 -10.49
C ALA A 10 3.58 -11.53 -9.16
N GLN A 11 4.12 -12.15 -8.10
CA GLN A 11 3.53 -12.10 -6.76
C GLN A 11 3.60 -10.70 -6.14
N LEU A 12 4.73 -9.99 -6.28
CA LEU A 12 4.90 -8.62 -5.78
C LEU A 12 3.94 -7.64 -6.47
N LEU A 13 3.78 -7.76 -7.79
CA LEU A 13 2.81 -6.95 -8.55
C LEU A 13 1.38 -7.23 -8.09
N LYS A 14 1.02 -8.50 -7.89
CA LYS A 14 -0.30 -8.88 -7.36
C LYS A 14 -0.55 -8.28 -5.98
N ALA A 15 0.41 -8.42 -5.06
CA ALA A 15 0.33 -7.86 -3.72
C ALA A 15 0.20 -6.33 -3.73
N THR A 16 0.92 -5.64 -4.62
CA THR A 16 0.83 -4.19 -4.79
C THR A 16 -0.57 -3.75 -5.24
N ASN A 17 -1.17 -4.50 -6.18
CA ASN A 17 -2.53 -4.22 -6.65
C ASN A 17 -3.57 -4.46 -5.55
N GLU A 18 -3.47 -5.60 -4.85
CA GLU A 18 -4.37 -5.94 -3.75
C GLU A 18 -4.31 -4.90 -2.61
N LEU A 19 -3.12 -4.39 -2.29
CA LEU A 19 -2.96 -3.32 -1.30
C LEU A 19 -3.57 -2.00 -1.77
N GLY A 20 -3.44 -1.64 -3.04
CA GLY A 20 -4.10 -0.46 -3.61
C GLY A 20 -5.63 -0.56 -3.55
N GLU A 21 -6.19 -1.74 -3.82
CA GLU A 21 -7.62 -2.01 -3.67
C GLU A 21 -8.07 -1.88 -2.21
N ALA A 22 -7.31 -2.47 -1.28
CA ALA A 22 -7.57 -2.38 0.15
C ALA A 22 -7.51 -0.92 0.65
N GLU A 23 -6.54 -0.14 0.20
CA GLU A 23 -6.42 1.28 0.55
C GLU A 23 -7.65 2.08 0.08
N ASN A 24 -8.10 1.85 -1.15
CA ASN A 24 -9.31 2.48 -1.69
C ASN A 24 -10.56 2.08 -0.91
N ALA A 25 -10.68 0.80 -0.56
CA ALA A 25 -11.80 0.32 0.26
C ALA A 25 -11.83 0.97 1.64
N ILE A 26 -10.67 1.09 2.30
CA ILE A 26 -10.54 1.72 3.63
C ILE A 26 -10.89 3.20 3.56
N LYS A 27 -10.42 3.92 2.53
CA LYS A 27 -10.81 5.32 2.27
C LYS A 27 -12.32 5.46 2.07
N GLY A 28 -12.94 4.52 1.36
CA GLY A 28 -14.39 4.46 1.19
C GLY A 28 -15.12 4.34 2.52
N VAL A 29 -14.71 3.38 3.36
CA VAL A 29 -15.29 3.16 4.71
C VAL A 29 -15.12 4.41 5.58
N GLN A 30 -13.95 5.06 5.54
CA GLN A 30 -13.70 6.28 6.30
C GLN A 30 -14.67 7.41 5.89
N ASN A 31 -14.86 7.62 4.60
CA ASN A 31 -15.75 8.67 4.08
C ASN A 31 -17.20 8.41 4.49
N THR A 32 -17.67 7.16 4.34
CA THR A 32 -19.02 6.76 4.77
C THR A 32 -19.19 6.98 6.26
N PHE A 33 -18.26 6.48 7.08
CA PHE A 33 -18.31 6.64 8.53
C PHE A 33 -18.34 8.12 8.92
N THR A 34 -17.43 8.93 8.38
CA THR A 34 -17.37 10.37 8.68
C THR A 34 -18.71 11.05 8.36
N SER A 35 -19.30 10.76 7.20
CA SER A 35 -20.58 11.32 6.78
C SER A 35 -21.74 10.88 7.70
N GLU A 36 -21.81 9.60 8.07
CA GLU A 36 -22.82 9.09 8.99
C GLU A 36 -22.66 9.71 10.39
N MET A 37 -21.42 9.86 10.85
CA MET A 37 -21.14 10.47 12.15
C MET A 37 -21.49 11.95 12.17
N GLU A 38 -21.21 12.72 11.12
CA GLU A 38 -21.63 14.13 10.99
C GLU A 38 -23.16 14.26 11.05
N ALA A 39 -23.89 13.36 10.39
CA ALA A 39 -25.34 13.35 10.43
C ALA A 39 -25.89 13.07 11.84
N LEU A 40 -25.25 12.14 12.58
CA LEU A 40 -25.62 11.80 13.95
C LEU A 40 -25.20 12.88 14.97
N ALA A 41 -24.10 13.58 14.74
CA ALA A 41 -23.61 14.65 15.62
C ALA A 41 -24.64 15.76 15.79
N GLY A 42 -25.41 16.07 14.74
CA GLY A 42 -26.50 17.05 14.79
C GLY A 42 -27.66 16.65 15.70
N GLN A 43 -27.77 15.37 16.10
CA GLN A 43 -28.83 14.85 16.95
C GLN A 43 -28.43 14.74 18.43
N TRP A 44 -27.13 14.75 18.75
CA TRP A 44 -26.65 14.48 20.11
C TRP A 44 -26.29 15.79 20.82
N VAL A 45 -26.95 16.06 21.95
CA VAL A 45 -26.80 17.30 22.73
C VAL A 45 -26.16 16.99 24.09
N GLY A 46 -25.30 17.89 24.58
CA GLY A 46 -24.72 17.79 25.93
C GLY A 46 -23.62 16.71 26.04
N ASN A 47 -23.57 16.00 27.18
CA ASN A 47 -22.48 15.05 27.48
C ASN A 47 -22.34 13.90 26.46
N ALA A 48 -23.43 13.48 25.82
CA ALA A 48 -23.40 12.47 24.76
C ALA A 48 -22.64 12.95 23.52
N SER A 49 -22.74 14.25 23.19
CA SER A 49 -22.02 14.88 22.08
C SER A 49 -20.50 14.84 22.31
N SER A 50 -20.05 15.11 23.54
CA SER A 50 -18.62 15.09 23.88
C SER A 50 -18.02 13.67 23.82
N ALA A 51 -18.71 12.66 24.35
CA ALA A 51 -18.27 11.28 24.27
C ALA A 51 -18.18 10.78 22.82
N PHE A 52 -19.15 11.18 21.99
CA PHE A 52 -19.16 10.86 20.57
C PHE A 52 -18.05 11.52 19.79
N ALA A 53 -17.84 12.82 20.00
CA ALA A 53 -16.74 13.55 19.37
C ALA A 53 -15.39 12.90 19.72
N GLY A 54 -15.22 12.45 20.97
CA GLY A 54 -14.04 11.68 21.39
C GLY A 54 -13.90 10.34 20.65
N ALA A 55 -14.97 9.57 20.53
CA ALA A 55 -14.96 8.28 19.82
C ALA A 55 -14.66 8.45 18.32
N VAL A 56 -15.26 9.45 17.67
CA VAL A 56 -15.02 9.80 16.26
C VAL A 56 -13.58 10.26 16.05
N GLY A 57 -13.06 11.11 16.94
CA GLY A 57 -11.66 11.53 16.91
C GLY A 57 -10.69 10.35 16.99
N ALA A 58 -10.90 9.45 17.95
CA ALA A 58 -10.08 8.25 18.10
C ALA A 58 -10.20 7.28 16.91
N PHE A 59 -11.38 7.17 16.32
CA PHE A 59 -11.59 6.39 15.10
C PHE A 59 -10.80 6.97 13.93
N ASN A 60 -10.92 8.27 13.69
CA ASN A 60 -10.21 8.96 12.62
C ASN A 60 -8.69 8.85 12.76
N GLU A 61 -8.17 8.95 13.99
CA GLU A 61 -6.75 8.77 14.27
C GLU A 61 -6.26 7.36 13.89
N ARG A 62 -6.99 6.32 14.32
CA ARG A 62 -6.65 4.92 14.00
C ARG A 62 -6.75 4.63 12.51
N PHE A 63 -7.74 5.21 11.82
CA PHE A 63 -7.88 5.10 10.37
C PHE A 63 -6.71 5.73 9.63
N ASN A 64 -6.36 6.96 9.99
CA ASN A 64 -5.21 7.65 9.39
C ASN A 64 -3.91 6.86 9.60
N LYS A 65 -3.71 6.30 10.79
CA LYS A 65 -2.55 5.44 11.06
C LYS A 65 -2.54 4.18 10.18
N THR A 66 -3.68 3.50 10.06
CA THR A 66 -3.80 2.30 9.21
C THR A 66 -3.51 2.62 7.74
N LEU A 67 -4.02 3.75 7.24
CA LEU A 67 -3.73 4.20 5.87
C LEU A 67 -2.25 4.56 5.68
N GLN A 68 -1.60 5.17 6.67
CA GLN A 68 -0.17 5.45 6.61
C GLN A 68 0.66 4.16 6.55
N GLU A 69 0.33 3.17 7.38
CA GLU A 69 1.02 1.87 7.39
C GLU A 69 0.84 1.14 6.04
N LEU A 70 -0.37 1.14 5.46
CA LEU A 70 -0.62 0.56 4.14
C LEU A 70 0.14 1.26 3.01
N ASN A 71 0.22 2.60 3.06
CA ASN A 71 1.00 3.37 2.10
C ASN A 71 2.50 3.03 2.18
N GLN A 72 3.04 2.91 3.40
CA GLN A 72 4.42 2.51 3.61
C GLN A 72 4.70 1.11 3.05
N ILE A 73 3.83 0.13 3.31
CA ILE A 73 3.99 -1.23 2.77
C ILE A 73 3.95 -1.20 1.24
N THR A 74 3.03 -0.44 0.65
CA THR A 74 2.90 -0.30 -0.81
C THR A 74 4.16 0.33 -1.42
N GLU A 75 4.73 1.35 -0.78
CA GLU A 75 5.98 1.98 -1.22
C GLU A 75 7.15 1.00 -1.14
N GLN A 76 7.28 0.25 -0.04
CA GLN A 76 8.32 -0.77 0.12
C GLN A 76 8.22 -1.87 -0.95
N LEU A 77 7.01 -2.31 -1.31
CA LEU A 77 6.80 -3.30 -2.37
C LEU A 77 7.17 -2.77 -3.75
N LYS A 78 6.87 -1.50 -4.03
CA LYS A 78 7.28 -0.84 -5.29
C LYS A 78 8.80 -0.75 -5.38
N LEU A 79 9.46 -0.33 -4.31
CA LEU A 79 10.93 -0.28 -4.24
C LEU A 79 11.53 -1.67 -4.46
N SER A 80 11.02 -2.70 -3.77
CA SER A 80 11.48 -4.07 -3.97
C SER A 80 11.33 -4.52 -5.43
N THR A 81 10.18 -4.23 -6.05
CA THR A 81 9.95 -4.58 -7.46
C THR A 81 10.92 -3.85 -8.41
N GLN A 82 11.24 -2.60 -8.11
CA GLN A 82 12.22 -1.82 -8.87
C GLN A 82 13.64 -2.40 -8.73
N ASP A 83 14.07 -2.71 -7.51
CA ASP A 83 15.38 -3.30 -7.23
C ASP A 83 15.55 -4.65 -7.96
N TYR A 84 14.52 -5.49 -7.97
CA TYR A 84 14.52 -6.74 -8.75
C TYR A 84 14.71 -6.48 -10.25
N THR A 85 14.10 -5.42 -10.78
CA THR A 85 14.18 -5.07 -12.21
C THR A 85 15.57 -4.57 -12.58
N THR A 86 16.13 -3.67 -11.78
CA THR A 86 17.48 -3.13 -11.99
C THR A 86 18.54 -4.22 -11.89
N ASN A 87 18.46 -5.09 -10.88
CA ASN A 87 19.41 -6.21 -10.73
C ASN A 87 19.38 -7.17 -11.93
N GLU A 88 18.21 -7.43 -12.52
CA GLU A 88 18.09 -8.25 -13.73
C GLU A 88 18.73 -7.59 -14.96
N GLU A 89 18.51 -6.29 -15.15
CA GLU A 89 19.09 -5.54 -16.27
C GLU A 89 20.63 -5.52 -16.17
N GLU A 90 21.17 -5.26 -14.98
CA GLU A 90 22.61 -5.27 -14.72
C GLU A 90 23.23 -6.66 -14.95
N GLN A 91 22.57 -7.72 -14.47
CA GLN A 91 23.05 -9.09 -14.65
C GLN A 91 23.01 -9.52 -16.12
N THR A 92 21.96 -9.16 -16.86
CA THR A 92 21.83 -9.44 -18.29
C THR A 92 22.89 -8.70 -19.11
N GLN A 93 23.15 -7.43 -18.80
CA GLN A 93 24.20 -6.64 -19.45
C GLN A 93 25.60 -7.20 -19.17
N SER A 94 25.86 -7.62 -17.93
CA SER A 94 27.12 -8.23 -17.52
C SER A 94 27.37 -9.55 -18.25
N VAL A 95 26.36 -10.43 -18.31
CA VAL A 95 26.44 -11.71 -19.05
C VAL A 95 26.63 -11.48 -20.54
N SER A 96 25.91 -10.53 -21.14
CA SER A 96 26.06 -10.19 -22.56
C SER A 96 27.47 -9.67 -22.89
N SER A 97 28.04 -8.85 -22.01
CA SER A 97 29.41 -8.33 -22.15
C SER A 97 30.45 -9.44 -22.07
N ILE A 98 30.29 -10.36 -21.10
CA ILE A 98 31.17 -11.53 -20.96
C ILE A 98 31.04 -12.47 -22.17
N SER A 99 29.82 -12.74 -22.61
CA SER A 99 29.59 -13.61 -23.78
C SER A 99 30.16 -13.03 -25.07
N GLY A 100 30.18 -11.70 -25.23
CA GLY A 100 30.81 -11.02 -26.36
C GLY A 100 32.33 -11.07 -26.34
N LEU A 101 32.94 -11.11 -25.14
CA LEU A 101 34.39 -11.25 -24.96
C LEU A 101 34.89 -12.69 -25.12
N ILE A 102 34.05 -13.69 -24.84
CA ILE A 102 34.43 -15.11 -24.94
C ILE A 102 34.23 -15.66 -26.35
N ASN A 103 33.27 -15.11 -27.12
CA ASN A 103 33.00 -15.52 -28.50
C ASN A 103 33.66 -14.62 -29.58
N GLY A 104 34.46 -13.63 -29.17
CA GLY A 104 35.28 -12.79 -30.06
C GLY A 104 36.75 -13.15 -29.94
#